data_AF-A0A8T4SGF1-F1
#
_entry.id   AF-A0A8T4SGF1-F1
#
_cell.length_a   1.000
_cell.length_b   1.000
_cell.length_c   1.000
_cell.angle_alpha   90.00
_cell.angle_beta   90.00
_cell.angle_gamma   90.00
#
_symmetry.space_group_name_H-M   'P 1'
#
loop_
_entity.id
_entity.type
_entity.pdbx_description
1 polymer ?
#
loop_
_entity_poly.entity_id
_entity_poly.type
_entity_poly.pdbx_seq_one_letter_code
_entity_poly.pdbx_strand_id
1 'polypeptide(L)'
;MKLTKTAAMLGFIVLLALVLRIIAANYVNVSTDEMIYSILPLNIMSAGRLGTVEQSPLAFYLNDFSYMIFGGISPISIRLPGILFGAASVVLIFLLSLQLVKDKTAAYGAALLFTFSGYALINNVEMDMAAFFFALLSIYFFIRSLDDSWYLYLASVSLALG
;
A
#
# COMPACT_ATOMS: atom_id res chain seq x y z
N MET A 1 -20.92 -11.22 15.01
CA MET A 1 -20.20 -12.05 14.01
C MET A 1 -18.93 -12.58 14.67
N LYS A 2 -18.75 -13.90 14.84
CA LYS A 2 -17.54 -14.45 15.50
C LYS A 2 -16.37 -14.39 14.51
N LEU A 3 -15.28 -13.69 14.85
CA LEU A 3 -14.06 -13.72 14.05
C LEU A 3 -13.52 -15.17 14.02
N THR A 4 -13.22 -15.67 12.83
CA THR A 4 -12.50 -16.94 12.69
C THR A 4 -11.07 -16.76 13.19
N LYS A 5 -10.45 -17.84 13.72
CA LYS A 5 -9.04 -17.80 14.17
C LYS A 5 -8.10 -17.25 13.09
N THR A 6 -8.38 -17.58 11.82
CA THR A 6 -7.65 -17.07 10.65
C THR A 6 -7.75 -15.55 10.52
N ALA A 7 -8.97 -15.02 10.54
CA ALA A 7 -9.19 -13.58 10.43
C ALA A 7 -8.55 -12.83 11.61
N ALA A 8 -8.61 -13.39 12.83
CA ALA A 8 -7.99 -12.80 14.01
C ALA A 8 -6.47 -12.72 13.87
N MET A 9 -5.82 -13.80 13.42
CA MET A 9 -4.36 -13.82 13.29
C MET A 9 -3.86 -12.92 12.16
N LEU A 10 -4.52 -12.94 11.00
CA LEU A 10 -4.18 -12.02 9.92
C LEU A 10 -4.42 -10.57 10.33
N GLY A 11 -5.52 -10.29 11.03
CA GLY A 11 -5.82 -8.96 11.58
C GLY A 11 -4.74 -8.47 12.53
N PHE A 12 -4.20 -9.35 13.39
CA PHE A 12 -3.07 -9.01 14.25
C PHE A 12 -1.80 -8.67 13.45
N ILE A 13 -1.46 -9.45 12.41
CA ILE A 13 -0.28 -9.18 11.57
C ILE A 13 -0.44 -7.85 10.83
N VAL A 14 -1.62 -7.56 10.28
CA VAL A 14 -1.90 -6.28 9.62
C VAL A 14 -1.82 -5.11 10.59
N LEU A 15 -2.36 -5.26 11.81
CA LEU A 15 -2.26 -4.23 12.84
C LEU A 15 -0.79 -3.98 13.22
N LEU A 16 -0.01 -5.04 13.40
CA LEU A 16 1.43 -4.95 13.67
C LEU A 16 2.15 -4.22 12.53
N ALA A 17 1.83 -4.56 11.28
CA ALA A 17 2.38 -3.91 10.09
C ALA A 17 2.06 -2.42 10.01
N LEU A 18 0.85 -2.02 10.41
CA LEU A 18 0.43 -0.63 10.48
C LEU A 18 1.22 0.13 11.56
N VAL A 19 1.32 -0.44 12.77
CA VAL A 19 2.07 0.17 13.88
C VAL A 19 3.54 0.36 13.52
N LEU A 20 4.20 -0.66 12.97
CA LEU A 20 5.61 -0.57 12.57
C LEU A 20 5.83 0.48 11.49
N ARG A 21 4.90 0.62 10.52
CA ARG A 21 4.98 1.65 9.48
C ARG A 21 4.76 3.05 10.01
N ILE A 22 3.86 3.25 10.96
CA ILE A 22 3.67 4.54 11.64
C ILE A 22 4.94 4.94 12.41
N ILE A 23 5.56 3.98 13.12
CA ILE A 23 6.84 4.22 13.79
C ILE A 23 7.90 4.59 12.75
N ALA A 24 8.09 3.77 11.71
CA ALA A 24 9.06 4.04 10.65
C ALA A 24 8.84 5.42 9.99
N ALA A 25 7.59 5.80 9.75
CA ALA A 25 7.23 7.09 9.16
C ALA A 25 7.64 8.31 10.00
N ASN A 26 7.99 8.16 11.28
CA ASN A 26 8.51 9.26 12.10
C ASN A 26 10.03 9.23 12.27
N TYR A 27 10.67 8.07 12.08
CA TYR A 27 12.09 7.87 12.40
C TYR A 27 12.98 7.58 11.19
N VAL A 28 12.40 7.30 10.02
CA VAL A 28 13.16 7.14 8.77
C VAL A 28 13.52 8.53 8.24
N ASN A 29 14.80 8.68 7.87
CA ASN A 29 15.35 9.89 7.28
C ASN A 29 14.58 10.28 6.01
N VAL A 30 14.45 11.59 5.79
CA VAL A 30 13.81 12.13 4.59
C VAL A 30 14.76 11.97 3.40
N SER A 31 14.28 11.37 2.31
CA SER A 31 15.03 11.26 1.06
C SER A 31 14.95 12.56 0.25
N THR A 32 15.85 12.74 -0.71
CA THR A 32 15.80 13.88 -1.64
C THR A 32 14.48 13.90 -2.43
N ASP A 33 14.02 12.73 -2.86
CA ASP A 33 12.79 12.60 -3.64
C ASP A 33 11.56 12.91 -2.77
N GLU A 34 11.55 12.49 -1.50
CA GLU A 34 10.49 12.84 -0.56
C GLU A 34 10.39 14.36 -0.34
N MET A 35 11.50 15.09 -0.32
CA MET A 35 11.48 16.56 -0.22
C MET A 35 10.77 17.21 -1.41
N ILE A 36 10.89 16.64 -2.61
CA ILE A 36 10.27 17.16 -3.83
C ILE A 36 8.80 16.73 -3.88
N TYR A 37 8.54 15.43 -3.76
CA TYR A 37 7.22 14.83 -3.95
C TYR A 37 6.28 15.00 -2.75
N SER A 38 6.75 15.57 -1.63
CA SER A 38 5.87 16.03 -0.55
C SER A 38 5.27 17.42 -0.81
N ILE A 39 5.90 18.24 -1.65
CA ILE A 39 5.44 19.61 -1.93
C ILE A 39 4.55 19.64 -3.16
N LEU A 40 4.90 18.89 -4.21
CA LEU A 40 4.15 18.87 -5.48
C LEU A 40 2.65 18.54 -5.35
N PRO A 41 2.20 17.62 -4.47
CA PRO A 41 0.79 17.29 -4.33
C PRO A 41 -0.02 18.36 -3.61
N LEU A 42 0.62 19.28 -2.89
CA LEU A 42 -0.07 20.24 -2.02
C LEU A 42 -1.07 21.08 -2.82
N ASN A 43 -2.34 21.02 -2.43
CA ASN A 43 -3.46 21.73 -3.05
C ASN A 43 -3.76 21.31 -4.50
N ILE A 44 -3.31 20.13 -4.96
CA ILE A 44 -3.62 19.67 -6.33
C ILE A 44 -5.13 19.56 -6.56
N MET A 45 -5.89 19.12 -5.56
CA MET A 45 -7.34 18.95 -5.64
C MET A 45 -8.06 20.30 -5.70
N SER A 46 -7.69 21.23 -4.82
CA SER A 46 -8.30 22.56 -4.76
C SER A 46 -7.92 23.45 -5.94
N ALA A 47 -6.74 23.24 -6.54
CA ALA A 47 -6.31 23.88 -7.77
C ALA A 47 -7.01 23.35 -9.04
N GLY A 48 -7.83 22.29 -8.93
CA GLY A 48 -8.52 21.69 -10.07
C GLY A 48 -7.58 21.07 -11.11
N ARG A 49 -6.39 20.63 -10.70
CA ARG A 49 -5.40 20.03 -11.62
C ARG A 49 -5.65 18.54 -11.78
N LEU A 50 -5.78 18.07 -13.02
CA LEU A 50 -5.99 16.65 -13.32
C LEU A 50 -4.75 15.76 -13.07
N GLY A 51 -3.56 16.34 -13.04
CA GLY A 51 -2.30 15.61 -12.84
C GLY A 51 -1.08 16.48 -13.15
N THR A 52 0.10 15.86 -13.08
CA THR A 52 1.36 16.46 -13.53
C THR A 52 2.05 15.53 -14.53
N VAL A 53 3.16 15.98 -15.12
CA VAL A 53 4.00 15.14 -16.00
C VAL A 53 5.04 14.32 -15.23
N GLU A 54 5.15 14.52 -13.91
CA GLU A 54 6.21 13.94 -13.09
C GLU A 54 5.86 12.54 -12.59
N GLN A 55 4.65 12.38 -12.03
CA GLN A 55 4.24 11.15 -11.34
C GLN A 55 2.74 10.87 -11.52
N SER A 56 2.33 9.67 -11.07
CA SER A 56 0.93 9.24 -11.12
C SER A 56 -0.01 10.27 -10.45
N PRO A 57 -1.07 10.73 -11.15
CA PRO A 57 -2.07 11.61 -10.57
C PRO A 57 -2.71 11.03 -9.31
N LEU A 58 -2.90 9.71 -9.26
CA LEU A 58 -3.50 9.04 -8.11
C LEU A 58 -2.67 9.28 -6.85
N ALA A 59 -1.34 9.14 -6.94
CA ALA A 59 -0.45 9.35 -5.80
C ALA A 59 -0.54 10.77 -5.26
N PHE A 60 -0.63 11.77 -6.15
CA PHE A 60 -0.74 13.16 -5.74
C PHE A 60 -2.08 13.48 -5.08
N TYR A 61 -3.17 12.95 -5.62
CA TYR A 61 -4.49 13.12 -5.00
C TYR A 61 -4.56 12.44 -3.63
N LEU A 62 -3.96 11.26 -3.47
CA LEU A 62 -3.89 10.57 -2.18
C LEU A 62 -3.06 11.33 -1.15
N ASN A 63 -1.95 11.93 -1.57
CA ASN A 63 -1.11 12.76 -0.70
C ASN A 63 -1.82 14.05 -0.29
N ASP A 64 -2.45 14.77 -1.23
CA ASP A 64 -3.20 16.00 -0.91
C ASP A 64 -4.36 15.72 0.04
N PHE A 65 -5.09 14.63 -0.19
CA PHE A 65 -6.12 14.16 0.72
C PHE A 65 -5.57 13.86 2.12
N SER A 66 -4.37 13.27 2.20
CA SER A 66 -3.69 13.02 3.47
C SER A 66 -3.31 14.33 4.17
N TYR A 67 -2.88 15.35 3.44
CA TYR A 67 -2.64 16.68 4.00
C TYR A 67 -3.91 17.32 4.55
N MET A 68 -5.04 17.17 3.86
CA MET A 68 -6.34 17.67 4.33
C MET A 68 -6.76 17.02 5.66
N ILE A 69 -6.54 15.72 5.84
CA ILE A 69 -6.87 15.00 7.08
C ILE A 69 -6.05 15.54 8.27
N PHE A 70 -4.76 15.78 8.06
CA PHE A 70 -3.81 16.15 9.12
C PHE A 70 -3.59 17.66 9.25
N GLY A 71 -4.24 18.48 8.42
CA GLY A 71 -4.13 19.93 8.44
C GLY A 71 -2.80 20.46 7.87
N GLY A 72 -2.10 19.69 7.06
CA GLY A 72 -0.87 20.11 6.38
C GLY A 72 0.17 19.01 6.16
N ILE A 73 1.38 19.45 5.82
CA ILE A 73 2.53 18.59 5.54
C ILE A 73 3.22 18.21 6.86
N SER A 74 3.35 16.91 7.09
CA SER A 74 4.02 16.30 8.23
C SER A 74 4.59 14.94 7.80
N PRO A 75 5.56 14.34 8.53
CA PRO A 75 6.08 13.02 8.19
C PRO A 75 4.98 11.96 8.06
N ILE A 76 3.95 12.02 8.92
CA ILE A 76 2.83 11.08 8.87
C ILE A 76 1.93 11.36 7.67
N SER A 77 1.58 12.62 7.41
CA SER A 77 0.64 12.94 6.32
C SER A 77 1.24 12.71 4.94
N ILE A 78 2.56 12.92 4.75
CA ILE A 78 3.26 12.58 3.50
C ILE A 78 3.26 11.07 3.26
N ARG A 79 3.50 10.29 4.31
CA ARG A 79 3.70 8.83 4.22
C ARG A 79 2.40 8.04 4.39
N LEU A 80 1.27 8.70 4.65
CA LEU A 80 0.01 8.05 4.98
C LEU A 80 -0.45 7.07 3.88
N PRO A 81 -0.43 7.42 2.57
CA PRO A 81 -0.80 6.45 1.54
C PRO A 81 0.13 5.24 1.55
N GLY A 82 1.45 5.45 1.65
CA GLY A 82 2.43 4.37 1.74
C GLY A 82 2.21 3.46 2.94
N ILE A 83 1.92 4.03 4.12
CA ILE A 83 1.58 3.30 5.34
C ILE A 83 0.36 2.39 5.13
N LEU A 84 -0.71 2.94 4.53
CA LEU A 84 -1.96 2.21 4.32
C LEU A 84 -1.82 1.11 3.26
N PHE A 85 -1.27 1.42 2.10
CA PHE A 85 -1.08 0.44 1.02
C PHE A 85 -0.01 -0.60 1.36
N GLY A 86 1.04 -0.20 2.08
CA GLY A 86 2.04 -1.12 2.60
C GLY A 86 1.44 -2.09 3.64
N ALA A 87 0.56 -1.63 4.53
CA ALA A 87 -0.14 -2.50 5.46
C ALA A 87 -1.17 -3.41 4.75
N ALA A 88 -1.90 -2.89 3.77
CA ALA A 88 -2.84 -3.67 2.95
C ALA A 88 -2.13 -4.76 2.12
N SER A 89 -0.91 -4.50 1.67
CA SER A 89 -0.09 -5.47 0.93
C SER A 89 0.22 -6.74 1.73
N VAL A 90 0.21 -6.69 3.07
CA VAL A 90 0.35 -7.87 3.94
C VAL A 90 -0.78 -8.88 3.67
N VAL A 91 -2.01 -8.39 3.45
CA VAL A 91 -3.16 -9.24 3.13
C VAL A 91 -2.95 -9.91 1.77
N LEU A 92 -2.50 -9.16 0.77
CA LEU A 92 -2.26 -9.71 -0.56
C LEU A 92 -1.13 -10.74 -0.57
N ILE A 93 -0.05 -10.50 0.17
CA ILE A 93 1.05 -11.46 0.33
C ILE A 93 0.55 -12.75 0.99
N PHE A 94 -0.28 -12.63 2.02
CA PHE A 94 -0.93 -13.80 2.63
C PHE A 94 -1.78 -14.57 1.60
N LEU A 95 -2.66 -13.87 0.86
CA LEU A 95 -3.55 -14.49 -0.10
C LEU A 95 -2.80 -15.16 -1.26
N LEU A 96 -1.81 -14.48 -1.83
CA LEU A 96 -0.96 -15.00 -2.91
C LEU A 96 -0.15 -16.21 -2.43
N SER A 97 0.49 -16.12 -1.26
CA SER A 97 1.25 -17.23 -0.70
C SER A 97 0.35 -18.45 -0.43
N LEU A 98 -0.85 -18.23 0.13
CA LEU A 98 -1.83 -19.29 0.34
C LEU A 98 -2.30 -19.91 -0.98
N GLN A 99 -2.48 -19.09 -2.02
CA GLN A 99 -2.92 -19.57 -3.32
C GLN A 99 -1.85 -20.39 -4.04
N LEU A 100 -0.57 -20.04 -3.90
CA LEU A 100 0.54 -20.71 -4.56
C LEU A 100 1.02 -21.96 -3.79
N VAL A 101 1.19 -21.86 -2.48
CA VAL A 101 1.78 -22.92 -1.65
C VAL A 101 0.72 -23.85 -1.05
N LYS A 102 -0.54 -23.40 -0.98
CA LYS A 102 -1.66 -24.13 -0.35
C LYS A 102 -1.44 -24.48 1.14
N ASP A 103 -0.48 -23.82 1.79
CA ASP A 103 -0.22 -23.95 3.23
C ASP A 103 -0.46 -22.61 3.94
N LYS A 104 -1.34 -22.63 4.94
CA LYS A 104 -1.67 -21.45 5.76
C LYS A 104 -0.48 -21.01 6.61
N THR A 105 0.30 -21.93 7.16
CA THR A 105 1.43 -21.59 8.03
C THR A 105 2.49 -20.84 7.24
N ALA A 106 2.82 -21.35 6.05
CA ALA A 106 3.71 -20.67 5.11
C ALA A 106 3.18 -19.28 4.72
N ALA A 107 1.87 -19.15 4.45
CA ALA A 107 1.25 -17.87 4.12
C ALA A 107 1.33 -16.84 5.26
N TYR A 108 1.12 -17.24 6.52
CA TYR A 108 1.35 -16.36 7.66
C TYR A 108 2.82 -15.99 7.81
N GLY A 109 3.73 -16.94 7.60
CA GLY A 109 5.16 -16.70 7.60
C GLY A 109 5.55 -15.62 6.58
N ALA A 110 5.07 -15.74 5.34
CA ALA A 110 5.32 -14.75 4.29
C ALA A 110 4.79 -13.35 4.66
N ALA A 111 3.56 -13.27 5.16
CA ALA A 111 2.95 -12.02 5.60
C ALA A 111 3.71 -11.37 6.77
N LEU A 112 4.15 -12.19 7.73
CA LEU A 112 4.96 -11.74 8.87
C LEU A 112 6.35 -11.27 8.44
N LEU A 113 7.01 -11.99 7.53
CA LEU A 113 8.31 -11.58 6.99
C LEU A 113 8.22 -10.23 6.27
N PHE A 114 7.17 -10.00 5.47
CA PHE A 114 6.96 -8.71 4.84
C PHE A 114 6.64 -7.60 5.84
N THR A 115 5.96 -7.93 6.94
CA THR A 115 5.67 -6.98 8.02
C THR A 115 6.95 -6.39 8.62
N PHE A 116 8.01 -7.18 8.74
CA PHE A 116 9.32 -6.76 9.26
C PHE A 116 10.35 -6.41 8.18
N SER A 117 9.97 -6.40 6.91
CA SER A 117 10.88 -6.08 5.81
C SER A 117 11.37 -4.64 5.93
N GLY A 118 12.68 -4.46 6.12
CA GLY A 118 13.30 -3.12 6.18
C GLY A 118 13.03 -2.31 4.92
N TYR A 119 13.02 -2.96 3.74
CA TYR A 119 12.63 -2.34 2.48
C TYR A 119 11.18 -1.82 2.54
N ALA A 120 10.24 -2.62 3.03
CA ALA A 120 8.83 -2.22 3.10
C ALA A 120 8.57 -1.11 4.15
N LEU A 121 9.41 -1.02 5.18
CA LEU A 121 9.31 0.02 6.21
C LEU A 121 9.93 1.36 5.76
N ILE A 122 10.98 1.32 4.94
CA ILE A 122 11.65 2.54 4.44
C ILE A 122 10.86 3.19 3.31
N ASN A 123 10.32 2.41 2.37
CA ASN A 123 9.64 2.95 1.18
C ASN A 123 8.16 3.32 1.43
N ASN A 124 7.81 3.83 2.63
CA ASN A 124 6.48 4.42 2.88
C ASN A 124 6.31 5.82 2.27
N VAL A 125 7.26 6.26 1.46
CA VAL A 125 7.31 7.57 0.82
C VAL A 125 6.78 7.46 -0.61
N GLU A 126 6.37 8.60 -1.17
CA GLU A 126 5.97 8.70 -2.57
C GLU A 126 4.85 7.73 -2.96
N MET A 127 4.95 7.11 -4.15
CA MET A 127 3.94 6.20 -4.69
C MET A 127 4.34 4.73 -4.63
N ASP A 128 5.56 4.41 -4.17
CA ASP A 128 6.14 3.07 -4.28
C ASP A 128 5.27 1.98 -3.64
N MET A 129 4.82 2.18 -2.40
CA MET A 129 3.98 1.19 -1.72
C MET A 129 2.57 1.11 -2.29
N ALA A 130 2.06 2.19 -2.88
CA ALA A 130 0.78 2.17 -3.59
C ALA A 130 0.90 1.37 -4.89
N ALA A 131 1.92 1.66 -5.70
CA ALA A 131 2.24 0.92 -6.92
C ALA A 131 2.49 -0.56 -6.62
N PHE A 132 3.27 -0.86 -5.59
CA PHE A 132 3.53 -2.23 -5.13
C PHE A 132 2.25 -2.96 -4.74
N PHE A 133 1.36 -2.31 -3.98
CA PHE A 133 0.06 -2.88 -3.62
C PHE A 133 -0.79 -3.19 -4.85
N PHE A 134 -0.92 -2.24 -5.78
CA PHE A 134 -1.75 -2.40 -6.97
C PHE A 134 -1.17 -3.44 -7.94
N ALA A 135 0.16 -3.55 -8.04
CA ALA A 135 0.83 -4.60 -8.77
C ALA A 135 0.53 -5.99 -8.17
N LEU A 136 0.63 -6.14 -6.84
CA LEU A 136 0.26 -7.39 -6.16
C LEU A 136 -1.23 -7.71 -6.35
N LEU A 137 -2.09 -6.71 -6.32
CA LEU A 137 -3.53 -6.87 -6.50
C LEU A 137 -3.85 -7.32 -7.94
N SER A 138 -3.15 -6.75 -8.92
CA SER A 138 -3.23 -7.16 -10.32
C SER A 138 -2.80 -8.62 -10.49
N ILE A 139 -1.66 -9.01 -9.92
CA ILE A 139 -1.19 -10.40 -9.94
C ILE A 139 -2.22 -11.33 -9.29
N TYR A 140 -2.77 -10.95 -8.13
CA TYR A 140 -3.80 -11.74 -7.46
C TYR A 140 -5.01 -11.98 -8.36
N PHE A 141 -5.57 -10.92 -8.96
CA PHE A 141 -6.71 -11.06 -9.86
C PHE A 141 -6.38 -11.79 -11.15
N PHE A 142 -5.17 -11.62 -11.69
CA PHE A 142 -4.72 -12.36 -12.85
C PHE A 142 -4.70 -13.87 -12.58
N ILE A 143 -4.19 -14.31 -11.43
CA ILE A 143 -4.23 -15.73 -11.06
C ILE A 143 -5.68 -16.19 -10.88
N ARG A 144 -6.57 -15.36 -10.29
CA ARG A 144 -8.01 -15.67 -10.19
C ARG A 144 -8.69 -15.76 -11.55
N SER A 145 -8.17 -15.08 -12.57
CA SER A 145 -8.75 -15.12 -13.91
C SER A 145 -8.54 -16.42 -14.66
N LEU A 146 -7.60 -17.25 -14.19
CA LEU A 146 -7.42 -18.61 -14.69
C LEU A 146 -8.64 -19.48 -14.39
N ASP A 147 -9.38 -19.17 -13.32
CA ASP A 147 -10.63 -19.84 -12.98
C ASP A 147 -11.84 -19.17 -13.65
N ASP A 148 -11.83 -17.84 -13.77
CA ASP A 148 -12.97 -17.05 -14.26
C ASP A 148 -12.51 -15.75 -14.96
N SER A 149 -12.75 -15.65 -16.27
CA SER A 149 -12.15 -14.62 -17.12
C SER A 149 -12.54 -13.19 -16.75
N TRP A 150 -13.63 -12.95 -16.01
CA TRP A 150 -14.00 -11.58 -15.62
C TRP A 150 -12.94 -10.93 -14.70
N TYR A 151 -12.18 -11.72 -13.94
CA TYR A 151 -11.10 -11.18 -13.10
C TYR A 151 -9.97 -10.52 -13.93
N LEU A 152 -9.89 -10.76 -15.24
CA LEU A 152 -8.97 -10.03 -16.12
C LEU A 152 -9.25 -8.52 -16.09
N TYR A 153 -10.52 -8.11 -16.05
CA TYR A 153 -10.87 -6.68 -15.97
C TYR A 153 -10.36 -6.06 -14.67
N LEU A 154 -10.47 -6.78 -13.55
CA LEU A 154 -9.94 -6.32 -12.27
C LEU A 154 -8.40 -6.29 -12.24
N ALA A 155 -7.76 -7.28 -12.87
CA ALA A 155 -6.31 -7.28 -13.02
C ALA A 155 -5.84 -6.08 -13.86
N SER A 156 -6.50 -5.79 -14.97
CA SER A 156 -6.19 -4.65 -15.83
C SER A 156 -6.41 -3.30 -15.14
N VAL A 157 -7.53 -3.13 -14.42
CA VAL A 157 -7.77 -1.89 -13.66
C VAL A 157 -6.75 -1.73 -12.55
N SER A 158 -6.44 -2.80 -11.81
CA SER A 158 -5.42 -2.74 -10.75
C SER A 158 -4.05 -2.40 -11.33
N LEU A 159 -3.69 -2.98 -12.48
CA LEU A 159 -2.43 -2.67 -13.17
C LEU A 159 -2.37 -1.23 -13.66
N ALA A 160 -3.50 -0.65 -14.10
CA ALA A 160 -3.55 0.73 -14.53
C ALA A 160 -3.46 1.75 -13.38
N LEU A 161 -3.83 1.33 -12.15
CA LEU A 161 -3.73 2.15 -10.94
C LEU A 161 -2.36 2.08 -10.27
N GLY A 162 -1.60 1.01 -10.50
CA GLY A 162 -0.24 0.82 -9.99
C GLY A 162 0.81 1.42 -10.91
#